data_AF-A0A814T8U2-F1
#
_entry.id   AF-A0A814T8U2-F1
#
_cell.length_a   1.000
_cell.length_b   1.000
_cell.length_c   1.000
_cell.angle_alpha   90.00
_cell.angle_beta   90.00
_cell.angle_gamma   90.00
#
_symmetry.space_group_name_H-M   'P 1'
#
loop_
_entity.id
_entity.type
_entity.pdbx_description
1 polymer ?
#
loop_
_entity_poly.entity_id
_entity_poly.type
_entity_poly.pdbx_seq_one_letter_code
_entity_poly.pdbx_strand_id
1 'polypeptide(L)'
;MTQSARSKNASFVFSTVKSLYGRYTLEQIAQHRAVVILPYAVLSYGITELYALGIPMFVPSINFLVQLKLVYDRTLIDSFYCGSSLNFSDMPKQHSNSNHPYSPEDVFSIEGISYWLQFADYYQLPHIQTFSSWDELINKLTVANFTRINQQMFEENIRRKDKLIEDWQAIIRQIDPKPRRIPDSYEFAIKQLWNTNKLQVV
;
A
#
# COMPACT_ATOMS: atom_id res chain seq x y z
N MET A 1 19.52 -11.55 -12.80
CA MET A 1 19.31 -13.00 -13.01
C MET A 1 17.84 -13.30 -12.83
N THR A 2 17.12 -13.53 -13.93
CA THR A 2 15.71 -13.92 -13.92
C THR A 2 15.63 -15.43 -13.69
N GLN A 3 15.39 -15.85 -12.44
CA GLN A 3 14.99 -17.24 -12.20
C GLN A 3 13.50 -17.38 -12.55
N SER A 4 13.24 -18.00 -13.70
CA SER A 4 11.91 -18.48 -14.08
C SER A 4 11.58 -19.73 -13.27
N ALA A 5 10.87 -19.56 -12.15
CA ALA A 5 10.26 -20.69 -11.46
C ALA A 5 9.06 -21.19 -12.28
N ARG A 6 9.23 -22.28 -13.03
CA ARG A 6 8.13 -23.00 -13.70
C ARG A 6 7.58 -24.06 -12.76
N SER A 7 6.41 -23.81 -12.17
CA SER A 7 5.59 -24.87 -11.57
C SER A 7 4.88 -25.65 -12.68
N LYS A 8 4.87 -26.99 -12.58
CA LYS A 8 4.51 -27.92 -13.66
C LYS A 8 3.06 -27.88 -14.16
N ASN A 9 2.17 -27.06 -13.57
CA ASN A 9 0.75 -27.00 -13.96
C ASN A 9 0.16 -25.58 -14.07
N ALA A 10 0.97 -24.52 -14.07
CA ALA A 10 0.48 -23.15 -14.18
C ALA A 10 1.30 -22.33 -15.19
N SER A 11 0.68 -21.81 -16.26
CA SER A 11 1.34 -21.06 -17.33
C SER A 11 1.53 -19.58 -16.98
N PHE A 12 2.07 -19.27 -15.80
CA PHE A 12 2.38 -17.89 -15.44
C PHE A 12 3.80 -17.53 -15.87
N VAL A 13 3.94 -16.36 -16.49
CA VAL A 13 5.24 -15.74 -16.77
C VAL A 13 5.36 -14.53 -15.85
N PHE A 14 6.34 -14.57 -14.96
CA PHE A 14 6.64 -13.45 -14.07
C PHE A 14 7.72 -12.58 -14.69
N SER A 15 7.49 -11.28 -14.69
CA SER A 15 8.48 -10.27 -15.04
C SER A 15 8.33 -9.07 -14.12
N THR A 16 9.43 -8.37 -13.85
CA THR A 16 9.35 -7.12 -13.09
C THR A 16 8.89 -6.00 -14.01
N VAL A 17 8.14 -5.05 -13.46
CA VAL A 17 7.71 -3.85 -14.20
C VAL A 17 8.90 -3.13 -14.84
N LYS A 18 10.01 -3.00 -14.12
CA LYS A 18 11.26 -2.42 -14.62
C LYS A 18 11.83 -3.19 -15.81
N SER A 19 11.71 -4.52 -15.84
CA SER A 19 12.19 -5.33 -16.97
C SER A 19 11.30 -5.22 -18.20
N LEU A 20 9.99 -4.99 -18.03
CA LEU A 20 9.04 -4.87 -19.13
C LEU A 20 9.08 -3.48 -19.77
N TYR A 21 9.16 -2.43 -18.94
CA TYR A 21 8.92 -1.06 -19.39
C TYR A 21 10.06 -0.09 -19.04
N GLY A 22 10.96 -0.44 -18.11
CA GLY A 22 11.92 0.50 -17.55
C GLY A 22 11.20 1.55 -16.71
N ARG A 23 10.84 2.68 -17.33
CA ARG A 23 9.88 3.65 -16.79
C ARG A 23 8.49 3.26 -17.29
N TYR A 24 7.52 3.18 -16.39
CA TYR A 24 6.18 2.72 -16.72
C TYR A 24 5.15 3.83 -16.52
N THR A 25 4.01 3.69 -17.20
CA THR A 25 2.78 4.44 -16.90
C THR A 25 1.76 3.53 -16.24
N LEU A 26 0.79 4.11 -15.52
CA LEU A 26 -0.26 3.33 -14.85
C LEU A 26 -1.14 2.56 -15.85
N GLU A 27 -1.35 3.11 -17.05
CA GLU A 27 -2.09 2.45 -18.13
C GLU A 27 -1.39 1.16 -18.59
N GLN A 28 -0.07 1.15 -18.65
CA GLN A 28 0.69 -0.07 -18.99
C GLN A 28 0.53 -1.15 -17.93
N ILE A 29 0.48 -0.78 -16.65
CA ILE A 29 0.26 -1.75 -15.56
C ILE A 29 -1.17 -2.26 -15.59
N ALA A 30 -2.15 -1.40 -15.89
CA ALA A 30 -3.56 -1.77 -15.99
C ALA A 30 -3.87 -2.79 -17.11
N GLN A 31 -2.95 -2.99 -18.06
CA GLN A 31 -3.06 -4.05 -19.09
C GLN A 31 -2.77 -5.46 -18.54
N HIS A 32 -2.21 -5.58 -17.33
CA HIS A 32 -1.92 -6.87 -16.71
C HIS A 32 -3.10 -7.35 -15.86
N ARG A 33 -3.32 -8.67 -15.87
CA ARG A 33 -4.45 -9.30 -15.14
C ARG A 33 -4.34 -9.18 -13.62
N ALA A 34 -3.11 -9.13 -13.11
CA ALA A 34 -2.79 -9.04 -11.71
C ALA A 34 -1.34 -8.62 -11.52
N VAL A 35 -1.01 -8.17 -10.30
CA VAL A 35 0.36 -7.92 -9.87
C VAL A 35 0.67 -8.70 -8.59
N VAL A 36 1.92 -9.15 -8.47
CA VAL A 36 2.48 -9.66 -7.22
C VAL A 36 3.36 -8.58 -6.63
N ILE A 37 3.04 -8.16 -5.42
CA ILE A 37 3.72 -7.06 -4.75
C ILE A 37 4.54 -7.63 -3.61
N LEU A 38 5.84 -7.36 -3.66
CA LEU A 38 6.81 -7.65 -2.62
C LEU A 38 7.19 -6.31 -1.97
N PRO A 39 6.46 -5.88 -0.92
CA PRO A 39 6.61 -4.55 -0.37
C PRO A 39 7.95 -4.42 0.38
N TYR A 40 8.59 -3.26 0.20
CA TYR A 40 9.81 -2.91 0.94
C TYR A 40 9.52 -1.98 2.13
N ALA A 41 8.37 -1.31 2.12
CA ALA A 41 7.92 -0.34 3.12
C ALA A 41 6.51 -0.68 3.64
N VAL A 42 6.13 -0.08 4.78
CA VAL A 42 4.78 -0.19 5.35
C VAL A 42 3.74 0.69 4.64
N LEU A 43 4.19 1.76 3.98
CA LEU A 43 3.38 2.70 3.20
C LEU A 43 3.87 2.69 1.75
N SER A 44 2.95 2.72 0.78
CA SER A 44 3.35 2.89 -0.63
C SER A 44 2.29 3.60 -1.45
N TYR A 45 2.66 4.75 -2.01
CA TYR A 45 1.83 5.46 -2.98
C TYR A 45 1.50 4.59 -4.18
N GLY A 46 2.47 3.85 -4.70
CA GLY A 46 2.26 2.94 -5.83
C GLY A 46 1.22 1.86 -5.53
N ILE A 47 1.23 1.25 -4.33
CA ILE A 47 0.19 0.28 -3.95
C ILE A 47 -1.19 0.94 -3.93
N THR A 48 -1.28 2.16 -3.40
CA THR A 48 -2.54 2.92 -3.37
C THR A 48 -3.05 3.27 -4.77
N GLU A 49 -2.16 3.65 -5.69
CA GLU A 49 -2.51 3.92 -7.09
C GLU A 49 -3.00 2.66 -7.81
N LEU A 50 -2.29 1.52 -7.65
CA LEU A 50 -2.72 0.24 -8.22
C LEU A 50 -4.07 -0.21 -7.64
N TYR A 51 -4.30 0.04 -6.34
CA TYR A 51 -5.58 -0.22 -5.68
C TYR A 51 -6.70 0.63 -6.28
N ALA A 52 -6.45 1.92 -6.51
CA ALA A 52 -7.42 2.85 -7.09
C ALA A 52 -7.83 2.44 -8.52
N LEU A 53 -6.91 1.83 -9.27
CA LEU A 53 -7.16 1.26 -10.59
C LEU A 53 -7.86 -0.11 -10.56
N GLY A 54 -8.16 -0.65 -9.37
CA GLY A 54 -8.78 -1.95 -9.19
C GLY A 54 -7.91 -3.12 -9.66
N ILE A 55 -6.60 -2.94 -9.81
CA ILE A 55 -5.72 -4.01 -10.33
C ILE A 55 -5.64 -5.11 -9.28
N PRO A 56 -5.99 -6.38 -9.59
CA PRO A 56 -5.89 -7.47 -8.63
C PRO A 56 -4.46 -7.62 -8.08
N MET A 57 -4.34 -7.61 -6.76
CA MET A 57 -3.05 -7.61 -6.07
C MET A 57 -2.88 -8.83 -5.19
N PHE A 58 -1.66 -9.39 -5.21
CA PHE A 58 -1.23 -10.47 -4.34
C PHE A 58 -0.03 -10.01 -3.52
N VAL A 59 -0.11 -10.10 -2.20
CA VAL A 59 0.97 -9.75 -1.26
C VAL A 59 1.29 -10.93 -0.34
N PRO A 60 2.53 -11.10 0.12
CA PRO A 60 2.82 -12.09 1.15
C PRO A 60 1.98 -11.84 2.42
N SER A 61 1.57 -12.90 3.12
CA SER A 61 1.03 -12.78 4.47
C SER A 61 2.10 -12.21 5.42
N ILE A 62 1.70 -11.63 6.56
CA ILE A 62 2.64 -11.00 7.50
C ILE A 62 3.78 -11.96 7.87
N ASN A 63 3.43 -13.19 8.24
CA ASN A 63 4.42 -14.21 8.62
C ASN A 63 5.38 -14.53 7.48
N PHE A 64 4.87 -14.66 6.25
CA PHE A 64 5.73 -14.96 5.10
C PHE A 64 6.59 -13.75 4.72
N LEU A 65 6.05 -12.54 4.83
CA LEU A 65 6.78 -11.30 4.56
C LEU A 65 7.94 -11.10 5.54
N VAL A 66 7.73 -11.40 6.82
CA VAL A 66 8.78 -11.38 7.85
C VAL A 66 9.86 -12.42 7.56
N GLN A 67 9.48 -13.64 7.16
CA GLN A 67 10.44 -14.68 6.76
C GLN A 67 11.29 -14.25 5.55
N LEU A 68 10.68 -13.56 4.58
CA LEU A 68 11.37 -13.05 3.40
C LEU A 68 12.29 -11.84 3.71
N LYS A 69 12.14 -11.19 4.88
CA LYS A 69 12.93 -10.02 5.30
C LYS A 69 12.92 -8.87 4.28
N LEU A 70 11.77 -8.64 3.64
CA LEU A 70 11.65 -7.65 2.57
C LEU A 70 11.30 -6.25 3.07
N VAL A 71 10.56 -6.13 4.19
CA VAL A 71 10.12 -4.83 4.71
C VAL A 71 11.17 -4.25 5.65
N TYR A 72 12.14 -3.56 5.07
CA TYR A 72 13.20 -2.85 5.80
C TYR A 72 12.81 -1.41 6.15
N ASP A 73 11.94 -0.77 5.35
CA ASP A 73 11.45 0.59 5.57
C ASP A 73 10.18 0.56 6.43
N ARG A 74 10.38 0.31 7.74
CA ARG A 74 9.30 0.19 8.73
C ARG A 74 9.54 0.96 10.03
N THR A 75 10.76 1.44 10.25
CA THR A 75 11.18 2.16 11.45
C THR A 75 11.55 3.59 11.08
N LEU A 76 11.47 4.52 12.04
CA LEU A 76 11.90 5.89 11.80
C LEU A 76 13.42 6.00 11.68
N ILE A 77 14.10 5.07 12.34
CA ILE A 77 15.55 5.01 12.38
C ILE A 77 15.99 3.82 11.54
N ASP A 78 16.62 4.11 10.42
CA ASP A 78 17.35 3.11 9.64
C ASP A 78 18.64 3.69 9.07
N SER A 79 19.56 2.80 8.67
CA SER A 79 20.86 3.18 8.13
C SER A 79 20.77 3.91 6.78
N PHE A 80 19.66 3.75 6.05
CA PHE A 80 19.44 4.37 4.75
C PHE A 80 19.09 5.87 4.88
N TYR A 81 18.21 6.23 5.82
CA TYR A 81 17.80 7.62 6.05
C TYR A 81 18.70 8.36 7.05
N CYS A 82 19.22 7.68 8.09
CA CYS A 82 19.97 8.32 9.16
C CYS A 82 21.49 8.05 9.13
N GLY A 83 21.97 7.25 8.17
CA GLY A 83 23.38 6.93 8.01
C GLY A 83 23.89 5.81 8.94
N SER A 84 25.12 5.37 8.69
CA SER A 84 25.74 4.21 9.35
C SER A 84 26.23 4.46 10.79
N SER A 85 26.15 5.70 11.29
CA SER A 85 26.56 6.08 12.64
C SER A 85 25.47 5.92 13.71
N LEU A 86 24.35 5.30 13.37
CA LEU A 86 23.26 5.04 14.31
C LEU A 86 23.69 4.04 15.39
N ASN A 87 23.56 4.47 16.64
CA ASN A 87 23.68 3.58 17.78
C ASN A 87 22.27 3.12 18.20
N PHE A 88 22.03 1.82 18.20
CA PHE A 88 20.73 1.25 18.60
C PHE A 88 20.38 1.56 20.06
N SER A 89 21.33 1.99 20.90
CA SER A 89 21.03 2.51 22.24
C SER A 89 20.22 3.81 22.24
N ASP A 90 20.26 4.55 21.13
CA ASP A 90 19.63 5.88 21.00
C ASP A 90 18.21 5.77 20.43
N MET A 91 17.73 4.55 20.18
CA MET A 91 16.38 4.30 19.73
C MET A 91 15.37 4.81 20.77
N PRO A 92 14.32 5.55 20.35
CA PRO A 92 13.26 5.98 21.24
C PRO A 92 12.66 4.77 21.96
N LYS A 93 12.72 4.80 23.29
CA LYS A 93 12.03 3.80 24.11
C LYS A 93 10.54 4.02 23.99
N GLN A 94 9.79 2.92 24.04
CA GLN A 94 8.34 2.99 24.13
C GLN A 94 7.93 3.85 25.32
N HIS A 95 7.05 4.82 25.07
CA HIS A 95 6.52 5.69 26.11
C HIS A 95 5.62 4.90 27.07
N SER A 96 5.67 5.20 28.37
CA SER A 96 4.93 4.48 29.43
C SER A 96 3.41 4.50 29.25
N ASN A 97 2.87 5.56 28.63
CA ASN A 97 1.44 5.71 28.34
C ASN A 97 1.00 5.03 27.04
N SER A 98 1.88 4.30 26.34
CA SER A 98 1.49 3.59 25.12
C SER A 98 0.60 2.40 25.45
N ASN A 99 -0.53 2.28 24.76
CA ASN A 99 -1.44 1.13 24.87
C ASN A 99 -1.02 -0.05 23.97
N HIS A 100 0.05 0.10 23.19
CA HIS A 100 0.54 -0.95 22.30
C HIS A 100 1.48 -1.91 23.05
N PRO A 101 1.50 -3.21 22.74
CA PRO A 101 2.37 -4.17 23.41
C PRO A 101 3.84 -4.09 23.00
N TYR A 102 4.15 -3.47 21.86
CA TYR A 102 5.51 -3.39 21.31
C TYR A 102 5.85 -1.96 20.89
N SER A 103 7.13 -1.60 20.95
CA SER A 103 7.61 -0.36 20.32
C SER A 103 7.49 -0.45 18.79
N PRO A 104 7.11 0.61 18.06
CA PRO A 104 7.20 0.64 16.60
C PRO A 104 8.65 0.49 16.10
N GLU A 105 9.61 0.81 16.96
CA GLU A 105 11.04 0.68 16.72
C GLU A 105 11.59 -0.72 17.09
N ASP A 106 10.73 -1.67 17.47
CA ASP A 106 11.15 -3.05 17.76
C ASP A 106 11.49 -3.80 16.47
N VAL A 107 12.77 -3.83 16.14
CA VAL A 107 13.31 -4.54 14.98
C VAL A 107 13.81 -5.95 15.30
N PHE A 108 13.79 -6.35 16.57
CA PHE A 108 14.41 -7.59 17.03
C PHE A 108 13.39 -8.70 17.27
N SER A 109 12.18 -8.37 17.71
CA SER A 109 11.13 -9.35 17.94
C SER A 109 10.28 -9.60 16.68
N ILE A 110 10.06 -10.87 16.36
CA ILE A 110 9.18 -11.24 15.24
C ILE A 110 7.74 -10.80 15.55
N GLU A 111 7.35 -10.88 16.81
CA GLU A 111 6.04 -10.50 17.32
C GLU A 111 5.79 -9.00 17.18
N GLY A 112 6.76 -8.16 17.54
CA GLY A 112 6.68 -6.70 17.40
C GLY A 112 6.62 -6.29 15.94
N ILE A 113 7.49 -6.85 15.10
CA ILE A 113 7.46 -6.61 13.66
C ILE A 113 6.09 -6.99 13.08
N SER A 114 5.60 -8.19 13.41
CA SER A 114 4.33 -8.70 12.88
C SER A 114 3.14 -7.87 13.38
N TYR A 115 3.17 -7.43 14.63
CA TYR A 115 2.17 -6.56 15.23
C TYR A 115 2.05 -5.24 14.48
N TRP A 116 3.16 -4.58 14.15
CA TRP A 116 3.11 -3.30 13.44
C TRP A 116 2.81 -3.45 11.96
N LEU A 117 3.30 -4.53 11.32
CA LEU A 117 3.01 -4.81 9.91
C LEU A 117 1.51 -4.93 9.64
N GLN A 118 0.69 -5.37 10.60
CA GLN A 118 -0.76 -5.49 10.39
C GLN A 118 -1.41 -4.17 9.96
N PHE A 119 -0.81 -3.03 10.30
CA PHE A 119 -1.32 -1.69 9.96
C PHE A 119 -0.84 -1.16 8.60
N ALA A 120 -0.01 -1.91 7.87
CA ALA A 120 0.44 -1.51 6.54
C ALA A 120 -0.72 -1.45 5.55
N ASP A 121 -0.64 -0.54 4.57
CA ASP A 121 -1.74 -0.27 3.62
C ASP A 121 -2.28 -1.55 2.97
N TYR A 122 -1.37 -2.42 2.53
CA TYR A 122 -1.71 -3.64 1.81
C TYR A 122 -2.37 -4.74 2.67
N TYR A 123 -2.46 -4.55 3.99
CA TYR A 123 -3.28 -5.40 4.87
C TYR A 123 -4.55 -4.71 5.35
N GLN A 124 -4.62 -3.39 5.27
CA GLN A 124 -5.81 -2.61 5.62
C GLN A 124 -6.76 -2.42 4.43
N LEU A 125 -6.26 -2.47 3.20
CA LEU A 125 -7.04 -2.32 1.98
C LEU A 125 -7.80 -3.62 1.62
N PRO A 126 -9.14 -3.60 1.54
CA PRO A 126 -9.93 -4.81 1.28
C PRO A 126 -9.66 -5.42 -0.10
N HIS A 127 -9.93 -6.72 -0.26
CA HIS A 127 -9.81 -7.48 -1.53
C HIS A 127 -8.39 -7.71 -2.06
N ILE A 128 -7.35 -7.15 -1.45
CA ILE A 128 -5.98 -7.59 -1.67
C ILE A 128 -5.84 -9.04 -1.20
N GLN A 129 -5.25 -9.90 -2.01
CA GLN A 129 -5.08 -11.31 -1.71
C GLN A 129 -3.74 -11.55 -1.02
N THR A 130 -3.74 -12.27 0.11
CA THR A 130 -2.49 -12.67 0.78
C THR A 130 -2.05 -14.08 0.35
N PHE A 131 -0.76 -14.39 0.43
CA PHE A 131 -0.22 -15.75 0.26
C PHE A 131 0.91 -16.03 1.25
N SER A 132 0.99 -17.25 1.78
CA SER A 132 1.95 -17.66 2.81
C SER A 132 3.09 -18.52 2.27
N SER A 133 3.07 -18.87 0.98
CA SER A 133 4.15 -19.55 0.28
C SER A 133 4.08 -19.27 -1.22
N TRP A 134 5.18 -19.55 -1.94
CA TRP A 134 5.20 -19.46 -3.40
C TRP A 134 4.22 -20.43 -4.06
N ASP A 135 4.04 -21.64 -3.52
CA ASP A 135 3.06 -22.60 -4.04
C ASP A 135 1.63 -22.11 -3.83
N GLU A 136 1.32 -21.51 -2.68
CA GLU A 136 0.02 -20.91 -2.43
C GLU A 136 -0.25 -19.74 -3.40
N LEU A 137 0.76 -18.91 -3.68
CA LEU A 137 0.65 -17.86 -4.70
C LEU A 137 0.26 -18.45 -6.06
N ILE A 138 0.97 -19.48 -6.53
CA ILE A 138 0.66 -20.11 -7.82
C ILE A 138 -0.75 -20.71 -7.82
N ASN A 139 -1.15 -21.37 -6.74
CA ASN A 139 -2.51 -21.91 -6.61
C ASN A 139 -3.56 -20.79 -6.69
N LYS A 140 -3.38 -19.71 -5.92
CA LYS A 140 -4.27 -18.55 -5.92
C LYS A 140 -4.37 -17.90 -7.29
N LEU A 141 -3.24 -17.70 -7.98
CA LEU A 141 -3.24 -17.15 -9.34
C LEU A 141 -3.99 -18.05 -10.32
N THR A 142 -3.91 -19.37 -10.15
CA THR A 142 -4.58 -20.35 -11.02
C THR A 142 -6.09 -20.31 -10.88
N VAL A 143 -6.61 -20.17 -9.66
CA VAL A 143 -8.05 -20.24 -9.38
C VAL A 143 -8.73 -18.88 -9.24
N ALA A 144 -7.96 -17.78 -9.21
CA ALA A 144 -8.51 -16.45 -8.99
C ALA A 144 -9.42 -15.98 -10.13
N ASN A 145 -10.59 -15.45 -9.75
CA ASN A 145 -11.43 -14.68 -10.66
C ASN A 145 -10.99 -13.19 -10.62
N PHE A 146 -10.03 -12.85 -11.48
CA PHE A 146 -9.46 -11.49 -11.53
C PHE A 146 -10.50 -10.41 -11.84
N THR A 147 -11.48 -10.70 -12.70
CA THR A 147 -12.58 -9.76 -13.01
C THR A 147 -13.42 -9.48 -11.77
N ARG A 148 -13.72 -10.51 -10.96
CA ARG A 148 -14.47 -10.32 -9.72
C ARG A 148 -13.68 -9.52 -8.69
N ILE A 149 -12.39 -9.82 -8.51
CA ILE A 149 -11.52 -9.08 -7.58
C ILE A 149 -11.45 -7.60 -7.99
N ASN A 150 -11.23 -7.32 -9.28
CA ASN A 150 -11.21 -5.96 -9.82
C ASN A 150 -12.52 -5.21 -9.55
N GLN A 151 -13.67 -5.84 -9.82
CA GLN A 151 -14.97 -5.24 -9.55
C GLN A 151 -15.15 -4.89 -8.06
N GLN A 152 -14.80 -5.82 -7.17
CA GLN A 152 -14.92 -5.60 -5.73
C GLN A 152 -14.03 -4.45 -5.24
N MET A 153 -12.81 -4.33 -5.78
CA MET A 153 -11.91 -3.22 -5.47
C MET A 153 -12.49 -1.86 -5.92
N PHE A 154 -13.12 -1.80 -7.10
CA PHE A 154 -13.80 -0.57 -7.55
C PHE A 154 -15.00 -0.21 -6.69
N GLU A 155 -15.84 -1.19 -6.35
CA GLU A 155 -16.97 -1.00 -5.43
C GLU A 155 -16.49 -0.45 -4.07
N GLU A 156 -15.40 -1.01 -3.53
CA GLU A 156 -14.79 -0.54 -2.29
C GLU A 156 -14.17 0.86 -2.43
N ASN A 157 -13.53 1.19 -3.55
CA ASN A 157 -13.02 2.54 -3.81
C ASN A 157 -14.13 3.59 -3.79
N ILE A 158 -15.28 3.29 -4.40
CA ILE A 158 -16.45 4.17 -4.36
C ILE A 158 -16.92 4.37 -2.92
N ARG A 159 -17.11 3.26 -2.18
CA ARG A 159 -17.54 3.30 -0.78
C ARG A 159 -16.60 4.10 0.12
N ARG A 160 -15.29 3.90 -0.04
CA ARG A 160 -14.25 4.60 0.73
C ARG A 160 -14.25 6.09 0.42
N LYS A 161 -14.41 6.48 -0.84
CA LYS A 161 -14.50 7.89 -1.26
C LYS A 161 -15.71 8.56 -0.62
N ASP A 162 -16.88 7.92 -0.68
CA ASP A 162 -18.12 8.49 -0.16
C ASP A 162 -18.05 8.65 1.36
N LYS A 163 -17.54 7.62 2.07
CA LYS A 163 -17.28 7.69 3.51
C LYS A 163 -16.29 8.81 3.87
N LEU A 164 -15.20 8.93 3.12
CA LEU A 164 -14.19 9.97 3.35
C LEU A 164 -14.81 11.37 3.23
N ILE A 165 -15.65 11.60 2.23
CA ILE A 165 -16.36 12.87 2.05
C ILE A 165 -17.30 13.13 3.24
N GLU A 166 -18.06 12.13 3.68
CA GLU A 166 -18.96 12.24 4.84
C GLU A 166 -18.20 12.59 6.13
N ASP A 167 -17.12 11.86 6.41
CA ASP A 167 -16.29 12.06 7.60
C ASP A 167 -15.68 13.48 7.60
N TRP A 168 -15.14 13.93 6.46
CA TRP A 168 -14.60 15.29 6.34
C TRP A 168 -15.68 16.37 6.50
N GLN A 169 -16.85 16.18 5.92
CA GLN A 169 -17.97 17.11 6.12
C GLN A 169 -18.38 17.18 7.59
N ALA A 170 -18.40 16.05 8.30
CA ALA A 170 -18.71 16.03 9.73
C ALA A 170 -17.69 16.82 10.55
N ILE A 171 -16.39 16.63 10.29
CA ILE A 171 -15.31 17.38 10.95
C ILE A 171 -15.43 18.88 10.65
N ILE A 172 -15.64 19.26 9.39
CA ILE A 172 -15.75 20.67 8.98
C ILE A 172 -16.93 21.35 9.69
N ARG A 173 -18.09 20.68 9.79
CA ARG A 173 -19.26 21.20 10.50
C ARG A 173 -19.00 21.45 12.00
N GLN A 174 -18.10 20.69 12.62
CA GLN A 174 -17.71 20.91 14.03
C GLN A 174 -16.80 22.14 14.19
N ILE A 175 -15.97 22.43 13.20
CA ILE A 175 -15.01 23.55 13.23
C ILE A 175 -15.67 24.88 12.85
N ASP A 176 -16.55 24.85 11.85
CA ASP A 176 -17.20 26.03 11.29
C ASP A 176 -18.65 25.70 10.92
N PRO A 177 -19.64 26.24 11.66
CA PRO A 177 -21.04 25.92 11.41
C PRO A 177 -21.57 26.58 10.12
N LYS A 178 -20.81 27.48 9.49
CA LYS A 178 -21.19 28.04 8.20
C LYS A 178 -21.02 26.97 7.11
N PRO A 179 -21.98 26.83 6.17
CA PRO A 179 -21.84 25.89 5.07
C PRO A 179 -20.65 26.28 4.21
N ARG A 180 -19.55 25.53 4.29
CA ARG A 180 -18.46 25.63 3.33
C ARG A 180 -18.84 24.84 2.07
N ARG A 181 -18.76 25.49 0.92
CA ARG A 181 -18.90 24.79 -0.36
C ARG A 181 -17.64 23.95 -0.59
N ILE A 182 -17.78 22.64 -0.46
CA ILE A 182 -16.74 21.72 -0.91
C ILE A 182 -16.71 21.79 -2.44
N PRO A 183 -15.53 21.99 -3.05
CA PRO A 183 -15.36 21.90 -4.48
C PRO A 183 -15.93 20.61 -5.08
N ASP A 184 -16.68 20.74 -6.16
CA ASP A 184 -17.22 19.63 -6.96
C ASP A 184 -16.20 19.07 -7.96
N SER A 185 -15.13 19.83 -8.25
CA SER A 185 -14.01 19.36 -9.06
C SER A 185 -12.66 19.86 -8.52
N TYR A 186 -11.59 19.18 -8.97
CA TYR A 186 -10.22 19.61 -8.71
C TYR A 186 -9.98 21.01 -9.28
N GLU A 187 -10.41 21.29 -10.51
CA GLU A 187 -10.26 22.59 -11.15
C GLU A 187 -10.97 23.70 -10.38
N PHE A 188 -12.19 23.43 -9.90
CA PHE A 188 -12.91 24.37 -9.04
C PHE A 188 -12.16 24.60 -7.72
N ALA A 189 -11.64 23.53 -7.10
CA ALA A 189 -10.84 23.65 -5.88
C ALA A 189 -9.60 24.52 -6.08
N ILE A 190 -8.83 24.25 -7.15
CA ILE A 190 -7.62 25.02 -7.48
C ILE A 190 -7.96 26.48 -7.72
N LYS A 191 -9.05 26.74 -8.46
CA LYS A 191 -9.51 28.10 -8.74
C LYS A 191 -9.89 28.85 -7.46
N GLN A 192 -10.57 28.21 -6.52
CA GLN A 192 -10.95 28.84 -5.26
C GLN A 192 -9.74 29.11 -4.35
N LEU A 193 -8.77 28.20 -4.29
CA LEU A 193 -7.64 28.29 -3.37
C LEU A 193 -6.51 29.20 -3.89
N TRP A 194 -6.22 29.14 -5.19
CA TRP A 194 -5.05 29.82 -5.79
C TRP A 194 -5.41 30.80 -6.90
N ASN A 195 -6.69 31.01 -7.20
CA ASN A 195 -7.15 31.89 -8.29
C ASN A 195 -6.51 31.56 -9.65
N THR A 196 -6.26 30.27 -9.89
CA THR A 196 -5.72 29.75 -11.17
C THR A 196 -6.58 28.58 -11.67
N ASN A 197 -6.63 28.39 -12.98
CA ASN A 197 -7.38 27.27 -13.58
C ASN A 197 -6.55 25.96 -13.60
N LYS A 198 -5.25 26.03 -13.34
CA LYS A 198 -4.36 24.86 -13.28
C LYS A 198 -3.13 25.18 -12.43
N LEU A 199 -2.74 24.27 -11.54
CA LEU A 199 -1.42 24.32 -10.91
C LEU A 199 -0.38 23.96 -11.98
N GLN A 200 0.53 24.87 -12.28
CA GLN A 200 1.76 24.53 -12.97
C GLN A 200 2.69 23.93 -11.92
N VAL A 201 2.78 22.60 -11.91
CA VAL A 201 3.84 21.91 -11.17
C VAL A 201 5.09 22.07 -12.02
N VAL A 202 5.98 22.98 -11.60
CA VAL A 202 7.30 23.20 -12.22
C VAL A 202 8.24 22.08 -11.78
#